data_AF-A0A973MJE9-F1
#
_entry.id   AF-A0A973MJE9-F1
#
_cell.length_a   1.000
_cell.length_b   1.000
_cell.length_c   1.000
_cell.angle_alpha   90.00
_cell.angle_beta   90.00
_cell.angle_gamma   90.00
#
_symmetry.space_group_name_H-M   'P 1'
#
loop_
_entity.id
_entity.type
_entity.pdbx_description
1 polymer ?
#
loop_
_entity_poly.entity_id
_entity_poly.type
_entity_poly.pdbx_seq_one_letter_code
_entity_poly.pdbx_strand_id
1 'polypeptide(L)'
;MTTFALVNWSPHPPRPTDVGRSVQRAVAAKSTVDIATGMIAEYGGLSLPDARSALGSWATRNGRRLSEVAHGLVQRTLPLTDVLSDPR
;
A
#
# COMPACT_ATOMS: atom_id res chain seq x y z
N MET A 1 25.47 18.49 -3.58
CA MET A 1 25.15 17.95 -2.25
C MET A 1 25.05 16.43 -2.40
N THR A 2 25.91 15.67 -1.75
CA THR A 2 25.97 14.21 -1.89
C THR A 2 25.44 13.57 -0.60
N THR A 3 24.27 12.94 -0.67
CA THR A 3 23.65 12.25 0.48
C THR A 3 24.14 10.81 0.51
N PHE A 4 24.86 10.42 1.56
CA PHE A 4 25.21 9.03 1.81
C PHE A 4 24.14 8.40 2.70
N ALA A 5 23.45 7.38 2.20
CA ALA A 5 22.61 6.53 3.04
C ALA A 5 23.51 5.57 3.82
N LEU A 6 23.63 5.78 5.14
CA LEU A 6 24.25 4.81 6.05
C LEU A 6 23.34 3.58 6.14
N VAL A 7 23.66 2.56 5.35
CA VAL A 7 23.01 1.25 5.50
C VAL A 7 23.58 0.60 6.76
N ASN A 8 22.84 0.71 7.86
CA ASN A 8 23.10 -0.07 9.07
C ASN A 8 22.79 -1.55 8.79
N TRP A 9 23.76 -2.27 8.24
CA TRP A 9 23.71 -3.72 8.19
C TRP A 9 23.86 -4.24 9.61
N SER A 10 22.75 -4.66 10.21
CA SER A 10 22.78 -5.31 11.52
C SER A 10 23.68 -6.55 11.45
N PRO A 11 24.65 -6.73 12.36
CA PRO A 11 25.63 -7.82 12.31
C PRO A 11 25.06 -9.20 12.69
N HIS A 12 23.78 -9.27 13.06
CA HIS A 12 23.11 -10.53 13.34
C HIS A 12 22.34 -11.02 12.11
N PRO A 13 22.60 -12.24 11.60
CA PRO A 13 21.75 -12.83 10.57
C PRO A 13 20.31 -12.91 11.11
N PRO A 14 19.30 -12.46 10.35
CA PRO A 14 17.91 -12.52 10.78
C PRO A 14 17.57 -13.98 11.08
N ARG A 15 16.97 -14.24 12.25
CA ARG A 15 16.58 -15.61 12.60
C ARG A 15 15.58 -16.08 11.54
N PRO A 16 15.59 -17.36 11.13
CA PRO A 16 14.66 -17.86 10.11
C PRO A 16 13.18 -17.50 10.37
N THR A 17 12.80 -17.43 11.65
CA THR A 17 11.49 -16.96 12.11
C THR A 17 11.18 -15.50 11.78
N ASP A 18 12.19 -14.63 11.80
CA ASP A 18 12.04 -13.20 11.48
C ASP A 18 11.84 -12.99 9.98
N VAL A 19 12.53 -13.78 9.16
CA VAL A 19 12.35 -13.82 7.71
C VAL A 19 10.93 -14.28 7.37
N GLY A 20 10.48 -15.40 7.95
CA GLY A 20 9.13 -15.92 7.73
C GLY A 20 8.05 -14.90 8.11
N ARG A 21 8.17 -14.27 9.28
CA ARG A 21 7.25 -13.22 9.71
C ARG A 21 7.26 -12.00 8.79
N SER A 22 8.43 -11.60 8.28
CA SER A 22 8.55 -10.49 7.34
C SER A 22 7.84 -10.80 6.01
N VAL A 23 8.04 -12.00 5.46
CA VAL A 23 7.37 -12.46 4.24
C VAL A 23 5.86 -12.52 4.44
N GLN A 24 5.39 -13.11 5.54
CA GLN A 24 3.96 -13.18 5.85
C GLN A 24 3.32 -11.79 5.93
N ARG A 25 4.01 -10.82 6.54
CA ARG A 25 3.56 -9.41 6.58
C ARG A 25 3.50 -8.79 5.18
N ALA A 26 4.50 -9.03 4.35
CA ALA A 26 4.53 -8.51 2.98
C ALA A 26 3.39 -9.10 2.13
N VAL A 27 3.13 -10.41 2.24
CA VAL A 27 2.03 -11.08 1.54
C VAL A 27 0.69 -10.53 1.99
N ALA A 28 0.45 -10.42 3.30
CA ALA A 28 -0.80 -9.87 3.83
C ALA A 28 -1.04 -8.42 3.37
N ALA A 29 0.02 -7.59 3.38
CA ALA A 29 -0.04 -6.23 2.87
C ALA A 29 -0.38 -6.18 1.38
N LYS A 30 0.23 -7.06 0.56
CA LYS A 30 -0.09 -7.17 -0.87
C LYS A 30 -1.54 -7.57 -1.09
N SER A 31 -2.02 -8.62 -0.44
CA SER A 31 -3.41 -9.06 -0.57
C SER A 31 -4.39 -7.96 -0.20
N THR A 32 -4.08 -7.17 0.84
CA THR A 32 -4.91 -6.02 1.23
C THR A 32 -4.96 -4.96 0.13
N VAL A 33 -3.83 -4.66 -0.50
CA VAL A 33 -3.75 -3.72 -1.65
C VAL A 33 -4.52 -4.23 -2.86
N ASP A 34 -4.42 -5.52 -3.17
CA ASP A 34 -5.11 -6.13 -4.30
C ASP A 34 -6.64 -6.09 -4.09
N ILE A 35 -7.12 -6.39 -2.88
CA ILE A 35 -8.55 -6.28 -2.53
C ILE A 35 -9.03 -4.83 -2.66
N ALA A 36 -8.30 -3.88 -2.07
CA ALA A 36 -8.66 -2.46 -2.15
C ALA A 36 -8.69 -1.94 -3.60
N THR A 37 -7.77 -2.41 -4.44
CA THR A 37 -7.75 -2.10 -5.87
C THR A 37 -9.00 -2.62 -6.56
N GLY A 38 -9.43 -3.85 -6.27
CA GLY A 38 -10.68 -4.40 -6.77
C GLY A 38 -11.91 -3.61 -6.31
N MET A 39 -11.95 -3.18 -5.04
CA MET A 39 -13.04 -2.34 -4.51
C MET A 39 -13.15 -1.01 -5.25
N ILE A 40 -12.02 -0.35 -5.54
CA ILE A 40 -11.99 0.91 -6.29
C ILE A 40 -12.40 0.68 -7.74
N ALA A 41 -11.91 -0.38 -8.37
CA ALA A 41 -12.25 -0.71 -9.75
C ALA A 41 -13.76 -0.94 -9.93
N GLU A 42 -14.35 -1.75 -9.05
CA GLU A 42 -15.79 -2.03 -9.06
C GLU A 42 -16.62 -0.78 -8.77
N TYR A 43 -16.27 -0.03 -7.72
CA TYR A 43 -17.04 1.14 -7.32
C TYR A 43 -16.93 2.31 -8.33
N GLY A 44 -15.73 2.52 -8.89
CA GLY A 44 -15.46 3.62 -9.81
C GLY A 44 -15.65 3.28 -11.29
N GLY A 45 -16.00 2.04 -11.64
CA GLY A 45 -16.04 1.58 -13.03
C GLY A 45 -14.68 1.67 -13.73
N LEU A 46 -13.58 1.53 -12.99
CA LEU A 46 -12.21 1.67 -13.48
C LEU A 46 -11.60 0.33 -13.88
N SER A 47 -10.61 0.36 -14.77
CA SER A 47 -9.74 -0.79 -14.97
C SER A 47 -8.90 -1.04 -13.71
N LEU A 48 -8.46 -2.30 -13.48
CA LEU A 48 -7.58 -2.62 -12.34
C LEU A 48 -6.28 -1.76 -12.32
N PRO A 49 -5.59 -1.51 -13.46
CA PRO A 49 -4.44 -0.59 -13.49
C PRO A 49 -4.80 0.85 -13.10
N ASP A 50 -5.94 1.37 -13.57
CA ASP A 50 -6.38 2.73 -13.24
C ASP A 50 -6.73 2.87 -11.77
N ALA A 51 -7.44 1.88 -11.21
CA ALA A 51 -7.74 1.82 -9.78
C ALA A 51 -6.47 1.74 -8.94
N ARG A 52 -5.48 0.96 -9.39
CA ARG A 52 -4.19 0.83 -8.71
C ARG A 52 -3.39 2.13 -8.73
N SER A 53 -3.46 2.85 -9.84
CA SER A 53 -2.88 4.18 -10.01
C SER A 53 -3.56 5.20 -9.10
N ALA A 54 -4.90 5.26 -9.10
CA ALA A 54 -5.68 6.15 -8.24
C ALA A 54 -5.34 5.95 -6.75
N LEU A 55 -5.30 4.69 -6.29
CA LEU A 55 -4.91 4.35 -4.92
C LEU A 55 -3.48 4.82 -4.60
N GLY A 56 -2.54 4.64 -5.54
CA GLY A 56 -1.15 5.07 -5.39
C GLY A 56 -0.98 6.58 -5.36
N SER A 57 -1.67 7.30 -6.24
CA SER A 57 -1.66 8.76 -6.32
C SER A 57 -2.22 9.38 -5.06
N TRP A 58 -3.37 8.90 -4.58
CA TRP A 58 -3.97 9.38 -3.33
C TRP A 58 -3.03 9.14 -2.13
N ALA A 59 -2.47 7.94 -2.00
CA ALA A 59 -1.54 7.61 -0.92
C ALA A 59 -0.31 8.52 -0.92
N THR A 60 0.27 8.75 -2.11
CA THR A 60 1.44 9.62 -2.29
C THR A 60 1.12 11.07 -1.92
N ARG A 61 0.00 11.61 -2.43
CA ARG A 61 -0.42 12.99 -2.12
C ARG A 61 -0.68 13.21 -0.64
N ASN A 62 -1.24 12.22 0.04
CA ASN A 62 -1.54 12.29 1.47
C ASN A 62 -0.37 11.88 2.37
N GLY A 63 0.80 11.55 1.82
CA GLY A 63 1.97 11.11 2.58
C GLY A 63 1.74 9.80 3.35
N ARG A 64 0.81 8.96 2.90
CA ARG A 64 0.43 7.70 3.55
C ARG A 64 1.06 6.51 2.86
N ARG A 65 1.31 5.44 3.63
CA ARG A 65 1.78 4.19 3.05
C ARG A 65 0.62 3.53 2.31
N LEU A 66 0.89 3.06 1.10
CA LEU A 66 -0.13 2.41 0.27
C LEU A 66 -0.91 1.29 1.00
N SER A 67 -0.19 0.43 1.74
CA SER A 67 -0.81 -0.68 2.48
C SER A 67 -1.71 -0.18 3.62
N GLU A 68 -1.44 0.99 4.19
CA GLU A 68 -2.26 1.60 5.21
C GLU A 68 -3.57 2.14 4.62
N VAL A 69 -3.50 2.83 3.48
CA VAL A 69 -4.68 3.32 2.76
C VAL A 69 -5.56 2.16 2.32
N ALA A 70 -4.95 1.13 1.73
CA ALA A 70 -5.67 -0.08 1.33
C ALA A 70 -6.37 -0.75 2.52
N HIS A 71 -5.69 -0.82 3.68
CA HIS A 71 -6.29 -1.35 4.90
C HIS A 71 -7.48 -0.53 5.38
N GLY A 72 -7.38 0.81 5.32
CA GLY A 72 -8.50 1.71 5.66
C GLY A 72 -9.72 1.52 4.76
N LEU A 73 -9.51 1.31 3.46
CA LEU A 73 -10.59 1.01 2.51
C LEU A 73 -11.25 -0.34 2.81
N VAL A 74 -10.47 -1.39 3.02
CA VAL A 74 -10.97 -2.74 3.32
C VAL A 74 -11.73 -2.77 4.65
N GLN A 75 -11.23 -2.05 5.66
CA GLN A 75 -11.93 -1.89 6.95
C GLN A 75 -13.07 -0.87 6.91
N ARG A 76 -13.29 -0.18 5.78
CA ARG A 76 -14.27 0.89 5.61
C ARG A 76 -14.10 2.07 6.58
N THR A 77 -12.89 2.29 7.06
CA THR A 77 -12.53 3.49 7.85
C THR A 77 -12.10 4.66 6.97
N LEU A 78 -11.76 4.38 5.71
CA LEU A 78 -11.58 5.35 4.64
C LEU A 78 -12.65 5.07 3.56
N PRO A 79 -13.46 6.05 3.13
CA PRO A 79 -14.46 5.83 2.10
C PRO A 79 -13.83 5.80 0.70
N LEU A 80 -14.39 4.97 -0.20
CA LEU A 80 -13.91 4.84 -1.57
C LEU A 80 -14.03 6.14 -2.38
N THR A 81 -15.03 6.96 -2.06
CA THR A 81 -15.23 8.27 -2.68
C THR A 81 -14.06 9.20 -2.46
N ASP A 82 -13.43 9.20 -1.27
CA ASP A 82 -12.30 10.10 -1.00
C ASP A 82 -11.09 9.81 -1.91
N VAL A 83 -10.93 8.55 -2.32
CA VAL A 83 -9.86 8.13 -3.24
C VAL A 83 -10.22 8.46 -4.70
N LEU A 84 -11.51 8.47 -5.05
CA LEU A 84 -12.00 8.65 -6.42
C LEU A 84 -12.38 10.09 -6.78
N SER A 85 -12.79 10.90 -5.80
CA SER A 85 -13.14 12.31 -5.96
C SER A 85 -11.93 13.21 -6.20
N ASP A 86 -10.74 12.65 -6.16
CA ASP A 86 -9.49 13.37 -6.26
C ASP A 86 -9.12 13.62 -7.74
N PRO A 87 -9.12 14.89 -8.22
CA PRO A 87 -8.87 15.20 -9.62
C PRO A 87 -7.47 14.73 -10.04
N ARG A 88 -7.41 14.11 -11.22
CA ARG A 88 -6.16 13.63 -11.87
C ARG A 88 -5.25 14.77 -12.26
#